data_AF-A0A7K3E2B9-F1
#
_entry.id   AF-A0A7K3E2B9-F1
#
_cell.length_a   1.000
_cell.length_b   1.000
_cell.length_c   1.000
_cell.angle_alpha   90.00
_cell.angle_beta   90.00
_cell.angle_gamma   90.00
#
_symmetry.space_group_name_H-M   'P 1'
#
loop_
_entity.id
_entity.type
_entity.pdbx_description
1 polymer ?
#
loop_
_entity_poly.entity_id
_entity_poly.type
_entity_poly.pdbx_seq_one_letter_code
_entity_poly.pdbx_strand_id
1 'polypeptide(L)'
;MREDRAELSAWEGTVVLWAARLSPAGHDLLLYASSRPRPHNAGEVPDAGRRLVKLLPSQMAALRLFLGLAGQLRVPVSAGPAEQARTARCDHGARRWLLYLTSEQMESVAYGFWLHRMTGSAIEANHFTRDYGITHHPAPRPASPASARRTSPCEQP
;
A
#
# COMPACT_ATOMS: atom_id res chain seq x y z
N MET A 1 -8.23 43.34 -7.90
CA MET A 1 -9.23 43.12 -6.84
C MET A 1 -9.35 41.60 -6.70
N ARG A 2 -8.91 41.04 -5.57
CA ARG A 2 -9.71 40.74 -4.37
C ARG A 2 -10.87 39.81 -4.65
N GLU A 3 -10.89 38.77 -3.82
CA GLU A 3 -11.87 37.71 -3.60
C GLU A 3 -13.24 37.86 -4.29
N ASP A 4 -13.67 36.77 -4.94
CA ASP A 4 -14.96 36.16 -4.60
C ASP A 4 -14.81 34.63 -4.70
N ARG A 5 -14.26 34.06 -3.63
CA ARG A 5 -14.39 32.65 -3.31
C ARG A 5 -15.75 32.49 -2.64
N ALA A 6 -16.62 31.71 -3.27
CA ALA A 6 -17.87 31.22 -2.73
C ALA A 6 -18.94 32.29 -2.49
N GLU A 7 -19.96 32.34 -3.34
CA GLU A 7 -21.33 32.50 -2.87
C GLU A 7 -22.34 32.06 -3.95
N LEU A 8 -23.20 31.13 -3.53
CA LEU A 8 -24.61 31.03 -3.95
C LEU A 8 -24.90 30.49 -5.36
N SER A 9 -25.04 29.16 -5.45
CA SER A 9 -26.37 28.57 -5.66
C SER A 9 -26.34 27.05 -5.53
N ALA A 10 -26.54 26.57 -4.30
CA ALA A 10 -27.39 25.42 -4.09
C ALA A 10 -28.83 25.86 -4.39
N TRP A 11 -29.30 25.60 -5.61
CA TRP A 11 -30.72 25.66 -5.95
C TRP A 11 -31.07 24.36 -6.67
N GLU A 12 -31.83 23.54 -5.94
CA GLU A 12 -32.73 22.49 -6.42
C GLU A 12 -32.19 21.48 -7.46
N GLY A 13 -31.79 20.30 -6.97
CA GLY A 13 -32.10 19.04 -7.66
C GLY A 13 -31.32 18.70 -8.93
N THR A 14 -30.28 19.44 -9.32
CA THR A 14 -29.52 19.12 -10.53
C THR A 14 -28.24 18.35 -10.21
N VAL A 15 -28.20 17.07 -10.59
CA VAL A 15 -26.97 16.26 -10.59
C VAL A 15 -25.99 16.90 -11.57
N VAL A 16 -24.92 17.52 -11.09
CA VAL A 16 -23.84 17.98 -11.97
C VAL A 16 -23.08 16.75 -12.45
N LEU A 17 -23.52 16.21 -13.58
CA LEU A 17 -22.90 15.08 -14.25
C LEU A 17 -21.66 15.57 -15.01
N TRP A 18 -20.61 15.97 -14.28
CA TRP A 18 -19.26 16.06 -14.85
C TRP A 18 -18.75 14.64 -15.10
N ALA A 19 -19.29 13.99 -16.13
CA ALA A 19 -18.55 12.93 -16.79
C ALA A 19 -17.38 13.62 -17.50
N ALA A 20 -16.23 13.69 -16.84
CA ALA A 20 -15.00 14.16 -17.46
C ALA A 20 -14.76 13.31 -18.72
N ARG A 21 -14.96 13.90 -19.91
CA ARG A 21 -14.68 13.23 -21.17
C ARG A 21 -13.17 13.00 -21.23
N LEU A 22 -12.78 11.72 -21.21
CA LEU A 22 -11.39 11.34 -21.41
C LEU A 22 -10.91 11.88 -22.76
N SER A 23 -9.73 12.50 -22.76
CA SER A 23 -9.04 12.81 -24.01
C SER A 23 -8.71 11.52 -24.76
N PRO A 24 -8.47 11.55 -26.08
CA PRO A 24 -8.02 10.38 -26.83
C PRO A 24 -6.83 9.67 -26.17
N ALA A 25 -5.84 10.44 -25.70
CA ALA A 25 -4.70 9.90 -24.95
C ALA A 25 -5.08 9.29 -23.60
N GLY A 26 -6.06 9.86 -22.89
CA GLY A 26 -6.58 9.30 -21.65
C GLY A 26 -7.35 7.99 -21.86
N HIS A 27 -8.08 7.90 -22.97
CA HIS A 27 -8.76 6.67 -23.39
C HIS A 27 -7.74 5.58 -23.73
N ASP A 28 -6.71 5.90 -24.51
CA ASP A 28 -5.64 4.97 -24.89
C ASP A 28 -4.83 4.49 -23.68
N LEU A 29 -4.58 5.37 -22.70
CA LEU A 29 -3.92 5.00 -21.46
C LEU A 29 -4.74 3.98 -20.65
N LEU A 30 -6.06 4.16 -20.57
CA LEU A 30 -6.94 3.22 -19.87
C LEU A 30 -7.08 1.90 -20.63
N LEU A 31 -7.13 1.95 -21.96
CA LEU A 31 -7.15 0.76 -22.82
C LEU A 31 -5.84 -0.02 -22.71
N TYR A 32 -4.71 0.66 -22.67
CA TYR A 32 -3.41 0.05 -22.41
C TYR A 32 -3.34 -0.57 -21.00
N ALA A 33 -3.84 0.14 -19.99
CA ALA A 33 -3.86 -0.35 -18.61
C ALA A 33 -4.75 -1.58 -18.42
N SER A 34 -5.88 -1.65 -19.12
CA SER A 34 -6.81 -2.80 -19.07
C SER A 34 -6.35 -3.99 -19.92
N SER A 35 -5.60 -3.73 -20.99
CA SER A 35 -5.04 -4.75 -21.89
C SER A 35 -3.70 -5.31 -21.41
N ARG A 36 -3.05 -4.61 -20.47
CA ARG A 36 -1.78 -5.07 -19.90
C ARG A 36 -2.02 -6.43 -19.25
N PRO A 37 -1.24 -7.47 -19.58
CA PRO A 37 -1.30 -8.73 -18.87
C PRO A 37 -1.14 -8.43 -17.39
N ARG A 38 -2.17 -8.76 -16.60
CA ARG A 38 -2.00 -8.84 -15.15
C ARG A 38 -0.81 -9.77 -14.96
N PRO A 39 0.25 -9.37 -14.23
CA PRO A 39 1.39 -10.26 -14.03
C PRO A 39 0.81 -11.59 -13.60
N HIS A 40 1.00 -12.61 -14.46
CA HIS A 40 0.47 -13.92 -14.21
C HIS A 40 1.10 -14.33 -12.90
N ASN A 41 0.27 -14.45 -11.86
CA ASN A 41 0.61 -15.25 -10.71
C ASN A 41 0.64 -16.67 -11.27
N ALA A 42 1.73 -17.05 -11.94
CA ALA A 42 2.14 -18.42 -11.97
C ALA A 42 2.34 -18.76 -10.50
N GLY A 43 1.28 -19.23 -9.86
CA GLY A 43 1.39 -20.19 -8.79
C GLY A 43 1.97 -21.45 -9.40
N GLU A 44 3.23 -21.39 -9.81
CA GLU A 44 4.10 -22.51 -9.54
C GLU A 44 4.07 -22.58 -8.02
N VAL A 45 3.42 -23.58 -7.46
CA VAL A 45 3.43 -23.83 -6.02
C VAL A 45 4.89 -24.12 -5.69
N PRO A 46 5.66 -23.19 -5.08
CA PRO A 46 7.00 -23.51 -4.69
C PRO A 46 6.81 -24.22 -3.35
N ASP A 47 7.43 -25.37 -3.25
CA ASP A 47 7.49 -26.21 -2.05
C ASP A 47 7.33 -25.38 -0.76
N ALA A 48 6.25 -25.62 -0.01
CA ALA A 48 5.91 -25.00 1.28
C ALA A 48 5.43 -23.52 1.32
N GLY A 49 4.70 -23.02 0.32
CA GLY A 49 3.88 -21.78 0.48
C GLY A 49 4.68 -20.46 0.47
N ARG A 50 5.90 -20.48 -0.09
CA ARG A 50 6.74 -19.30 -0.31
C ARG A 50 6.66 -18.88 -1.76
N ARG A 51 6.64 -17.58 -2.06
CA ARG A 51 6.59 -17.00 -3.40
C ARG A 51 7.90 -16.29 -3.75
N LEU A 52 8.35 -16.41 -4.99
CA LEU A 52 9.47 -15.63 -5.50
C LEU A 52 9.08 -14.14 -5.64
N VAL A 53 9.83 -13.27 -4.97
CA VAL A 53 9.69 -11.82 -4.97
C VAL A 53 10.96 -11.21 -5.57
N LYS A 54 10.78 -10.47 -6.65
CA LYS A 54 11.80 -9.68 -7.34
C LYS A 54 11.74 -8.24 -6.89
N LEU A 55 12.78 -7.75 -6.24
CA LEU A 55 12.90 -6.37 -5.79
C LEU A 55 13.89 -5.57 -6.63
N LEU A 56 13.58 -4.31 -6.88
CA LEU A 56 14.54 -3.34 -7.40
C LEU A 56 15.65 -3.07 -6.35
N PRO A 57 16.80 -2.52 -6.76
CA PRO A 57 17.86 -2.14 -5.82
C PRO A 57 17.39 -1.16 -4.73
N SER A 58 16.55 -0.17 -5.08
CA SER A 58 16.01 0.78 -4.09
C SER A 58 15.04 0.11 -3.12
N GLN A 59 14.18 -0.79 -3.60
CA GLN A 59 13.31 -1.62 -2.76
C GLN A 59 14.12 -2.51 -1.82
N MET A 60 15.22 -3.12 -2.29
CA MET A 60 16.10 -3.90 -1.43
C MET A 60 16.78 -3.03 -0.36
N ALA A 61 17.21 -1.82 -0.72
CA ALA A 61 17.80 -0.87 0.24
C ALA A 61 16.80 -0.47 1.33
N ALA A 62 15.57 -0.09 0.94
CA ALA A 62 14.49 0.23 1.86
C ALA A 62 14.12 -0.96 2.76
N LEU A 63 14.08 -2.18 2.19
CA LEU A 63 13.83 -3.40 2.95
C LEU A 63 14.93 -3.65 3.99
N ARG A 64 16.22 -3.53 3.63
CA ARG A 64 17.33 -3.72 4.58
C ARG A 64 17.30 -2.70 5.70
N LEU A 65 16.97 -1.44 5.41
CA LEU A 65 16.80 -0.40 6.43
C LEU A 65 15.66 -0.75 7.40
N PHE A 66 14.50 -1.14 6.87
CA PHE A 66 13.37 -1.59 7.70
C PHE A 66 13.73 -2.78 8.60
N LEU A 67 14.41 -3.79 8.05
CA LEU A 67 14.83 -4.98 8.80
C LEU A 67 15.87 -4.66 9.88
N GLY A 68 16.76 -3.68 9.64
CA GLY A 68 17.69 -3.18 10.64
C GLY A 68 17.01 -2.52 11.86
N LEU A 69 15.75 -2.10 11.71
CA LEU A 69 14.95 -1.50 12.78
C LEU A 69 14.04 -2.51 13.49
N ALA A 70 14.02 -3.79 13.10
CA ALA A 70 13.05 -4.77 13.58
C ALA A 70 12.93 -4.88 15.11
N GLY A 71 14.05 -4.72 15.84
CA GLY A 71 14.05 -4.73 17.32
C GLY A 71 13.56 -3.45 17.99
N GLN A 72 13.29 -2.38 17.23
CA GLN A 72 12.86 -1.07 17.72
C GLN A 72 11.41 -0.73 17.31
N LEU A 73 10.84 -1.49 16.38
CA LEU A 73 9.48 -1.27 15.88
C LEU A 73 8.44 -1.81 16.85
N ARG A 74 7.32 -1.07 17.00
CA ARG A 74 6.19 -1.50 17.82
C ARG A 74 5.35 -2.60 17.16
N VAL A 75 5.32 -2.63 15.82
CA VAL A 75 4.71 -3.71 15.05
C VAL A 75 5.82 -4.74 14.79
N PRO A 76 5.66 -6.00 15.24
CA PRO A 76 6.69 -7.01 15.05
C PRO A 76 6.87 -7.30 13.55
N VAL A 77 8.13 -7.44 13.15
CA VAL A 77 8.48 -7.92 11.81
C VAL A 77 8.35 -9.44 11.80
N SER A 78 7.70 -10.00 10.77
CA SER A 78 7.62 -11.45 10.60
C SER A 78 9.02 -12.09 10.62
N ALA A 79 9.14 -13.32 11.11
CA ALA A 79 10.43 -14.03 11.15
C ALA A 79 10.85 -14.50 9.75
N GLY A 80 12.14 -14.38 9.42
CA GLY A 80 12.72 -14.90 8.17
C GLY A 80 13.09 -13.89 7.07
N PRO A 81 12.38 -12.76 6.84
CA PRO A 81 12.77 -11.76 5.83
C PRO A 81 14.19 -11.21 6.01
N ALA A 82 14.66 -11.10 7.26
CA ALA A 82 16.02 -10.68 7.58
C ALA A 82 17.08 -11.64 7.02
N GLU A 83 16.85 -12.94 7.19
CA GLU A 83 17.73 -13.97 6.65
C GLU A 83 17.65 -14.01 5.12
N GLN A 84 16.43 -13.98 4.58
CA GLN A 84 16.21 -13.95 3.13
C GLN A 84 16.86 -12.73 2.46
N ALA A 85 16.85 -11.55 3.09
CA ALA A 85 17.49 -10.34 2.53
C ALA A 85 19.04 -10.38 2.61
N ARG A 86 19.60 -11.16 3.54
CA ARG A 86 21.04 -11.43 3.64
C ARG A 86 21.51 -12.42 2.58
N THR A 87 20.75 -13.50 2.38
CA THR A 87 21.08 -14.56 1.41
C THR A 87 20.51 -14.28 0.01
N ALA A 88 19.80 -13.17 -0.17
CA ALA A 88 19.17 -12.78 -1.43
C ALA A 88 20.21 -12.73 -2.56
N ARG A 89 19.88 -13.33 -3.70
CA ARG A 89 20.73 -13.31 -4.88
C ARG A 89 20.38 -12.09 -5.73
N CYS A 90 21.40 -11.45 -6.29
CA CYS A 90 21.22 -10.44 -7.32
C CYS A 90 21.25 -11.14 -8.69
N ASP A 91 20.16 -11.02 -9.44
CA ASP A 91 20.15 -11.30 -10.86
C ASP A 91 20.81 -10.13 -11.58
N HIS A 92 22.07 -10.32 -12.00
CA HIS A 92 22.86 -9.29 -12.66
C HIS A 92 22.31 -8.88 -14.03
N GLY A 93 21.55 -9.75 -14.71
CA GLY A 93 20.94 -9.45 -16.00
C GLY A 93 19.72 -8.54 -15.85
N ALA A 94 18.85 -8.82 -14.90
CA ALA A 94 17.66 -8.02 -14.64
C ALA A 94 17.88 -6.85 -13.67
N ARG A 95 19.05 -6.78 -13.02
CA ARG A 95 19.35 -5.90 -11.87
C ARG A 95 18.27 -5.98 -10.79
N ARG A 96 17.81 -7.19 -10.50
CA ARG A 96 16.76 -7.46 -9.50
C ARG A 96 17.28 -8.39 -8.42
N TRP A 97 16.83 -8.15 -7.19
CA TRP A 97 17.08 -9.04 -6.07
C TRP A 97 15.98 -10.08 -5.97
N LEU A 98 16.36 -11.33 -5.75
CA LEU A 98 15.45 -12.47 -5.68
C LEU A 98 15.34 -12.94 -4.23
N LEU A 99 14.11 -12.98 -3.69
CA LEU A 99 13.79 -13.48 -2.36
C LEU A 99 12.63 -14.48 -2.44
N TYR A 100 12.60 -15.47 -1.56
CA TYR A 100 11.46 -16.37 -1.42
C TYR A 100 10.73 -16.06 -0.11
N LEU A 101 9.53 -15.48 -0.22
CA LEU A 101 8.78 -14.95 0.92
C LEU A 101 7.41 -15.61 1.05
N THR A 102 6.97 -15.93 2.26
CA THR A 102 5.57 -16.33 2.52
C THR A 102 4.64 -15.11 2.42
N SER A 103 3.32 -15.34 2.34
CA SER A 103 2.33 -14.25 2.33
C SER A 103 2.48 -13.31 3.54
N GLU A 104 2.64 -13.86 4.74
CA GLU A 104 2.88 -13.09 5.97
C GLU A 104 4.14 -12.21 5.88
N GLN A 105 5.21 -12.77 5.32
CA GLN A 105 6.45 -12.03 5.10
C GLN A 105 6.27 -10.92 4.06
N MET A 106 5.50 -11.17 3.00
CA MET A 106 5.19 -10.15 2.00
C MET A 106 4.33 -9.01 2.58
N GLU A 107 3.42 -9.29 3.52
CA GLU A 107 2.68 -8.26 4.26
C GLU A 107 3.60 -7.41 5.14
N SER A 108 4.55 -8.06 5.83
CA SER A 108 5.57 -7.37 6.63
C SER A 108 6.48 -6.48 5.77
N VAL A 109 6.84 -6.94 4.57
CA VAL A 109 7.58 -6.13 3.58
C VAL A 109 6.74 -4.95 3.07
N ALA A 110 5.46 -5.17 2.79
CA ALA A 110 4.54 -4.11 2.38
C ALA A 110 4.37 -3.04 3.47
N TYR A 111 4.36 -3.44 4.75
CA TYR A 111 4.40 -2.53 5.89
C TYR A 111 5.69 -1.69 5.91
N GLY A 112 6.85 -2.33 5.71
CA GLY A 112 8.14 -1.63 5.60
C GLY A 112 8.17 -0.59 4.47
N PHE A 113 7.65 -0.92 3.29
CA PHE A 113 7.53 0.04 2.19
C PHE A 113 6.50 1.14 2.45
N TRP A 114 5.42 0.83 3.16
CA TRP A 114 4.47 1.84 3.59
C TRP A 114 5.11 2.83 4.57
N LEU A 115 5.93 2.37 5.53
CA LEU A 115 6.71 3.25 6.41
C LEU A 115 7.69 4.11 5.59
N HIS A 116 8.42 3.52 4.65
CA HIS A 116 9.34 4.25 3.78
C HIS A 116 8.60 5.33 2.96
N ARG A 117 7.39 5.03 2.47
CA ARG A 117 6.52 6.00 1.80
C ARG A 117 6.20 7.21 2.66
N MET A 118 5.99 7.03 3.96
CA MET A 118 5.73 8.15 4.87
C MET A 118 6.95 9.06 5.07
N THR A 119 8.15 8.60 4.71
CA THR A 119 9.40 9.38 4.79
C THR A 119 9.75 10.16 3.52
N GLY A 120 8.92 10.07 2.47
CA GLY A 120 9.03 10.93 1.28
C GLY A 120 9.17 10.20 -0.06
N SER A 121 9.33 8.87 -0.09
CA SER A 121 9.38 8.10 -1.34
C SER A 121 8.28 7.04 -1.43
N ALA A 122 7.26 7.29 -2.26
CA ALA A 122 6.19 6.33 -2.51
C ALA A 122 6.54 5.29 -3.60
N ILE A 123 7.67 5.45 -4.29
CA ILE A 123 8.01 4.67 -5.49
C ILE A 123 8.13 3.18 -5.15
N GLU A 124 8.84 2.85 -4.08
CA GLU A 124 9.08 1.48 -3.63
C GLU A 124 7.76 0.76 -3.30
N ALA A 125 6.88 1.43 -2.56
CA ALA A 125 5.57 0.90 -2.18
C ALA A 125 4.66 0.72 -3.40
N ASN A 126 4.58 1.71 -4.28
CA ASN A 126 3.76 1.65 -5.49
C ASN A 126 4.22 0.52 -6.42
N HIS A 127 5.54 0.36 -6.60
CA HIS A 127 6.09 -0.72 -7.42
C HIS A 127 5.79 -2.09 -6.81
N PHE A 128 5.91 -2.22 -5.48
CA PHE A 128 5.58 -3.47 -4.79
C PHE A 128 4.09 -3.82 -4.89
N THR A 129 3.20 -2.84 -4.68
CA THR A 129 1.76 -3.00 -4.88
C THR A 129 1.43 -3.37 -6.33
N ARG A 130 2.06 -2.74 -7.31
CA ARG A 130 1.83 -3.04 -8.73
C ARG A 130 2.21 -4.46 -9.10
N ASP A 131 3.34 -4.94 -8.60
CA ASP A 131 3.90 -6.25 -8.99
C ASP A 131 3.25 -7.41 -8.21
N TYR A 132 2.87 -7.19 -6.94
CA TYR A 132 2.39 -8.27 -6.07
C TYR A 132 0.95 -8.09 -5.57
N GLY A 133 0.32 -6.93 -5.78
CA GLY A 133 -1.05 -6.65 -5.36
C GLY A 133 -1.22 -6.42 -3.86
N ILE A 134 -0.13 -6.37 -3.09
CA ILE A 134 -0.16 -6.23 -1.63
C ILE A 134 0.04 -4.76 -1.28
N THR A 135 -0.88 -4.22 -0.49
CA THR A 135 -0.82 -2.86 0.03
C THR A 135 -1.08 -2.91 1.52
N HIS A 136 -0.16 -2.33 2.31
CA HIS A 136 -0.43 -2.13 3.71
C HIS A 136 -1.33 -0.90 3.88
N HIS A 137 -2.52 -1.11 4.43
CA HIS A 137 -3.40 -0.05 4.87
C HIS A 137 -3.38 -0.03 6.40
N PRO A 138 -3.04 1.09 7.05
CA PRO A 138 -3.21 1.19 8.49
C PRO A 138 -4.70 1.01 8.78
N ALA A 139 -5.05 -0.01 9.57
CA ALA A 139 -6.42 -0.16 10.04
C ALA A 139 -6.83 1.14 10.76
N PRO A 140 -8.07 1.65 10.53
CA PRO A 140 -8.60 2.71 11.36
C PRO A 140 -8.50 2.25 12.81
N ARG A 141 -7.83 3.03 13.66
CA ARG A 141 -7.77 2.74 15.09
C ARG A 141 -9.22 2.58 15.57
N PRO A 142 -9.62 1.43 16.14
CA PRO A 142 -10.96 1.34 16.71
C PRO A 142 -11.09 2.50 17.69
N ALA A 143 -12.14 3.30 17.51
CA ALA A 143 -12.44 4.37 18.44
C ALA A 143 -12.48 3.72 19.82
N SER A 144 -11.56 4.15 20.70
CA SER A 144 -11.58 3.75 22.09
C SER A 144 -13.01 4.00 22.57
N PRO A 145 -13.72 3.02 23.18
CA PRO A 145 -15.07 3.26 23.63
C PRO A 145 -15.01 4.36 24.68
N ALA A 146 -15.31 5.59 24.25
CA ALA A 146 -15.49 6.71 25.14
C ALA A 146 -16.54 6.25 26.15
N SER A 147 -16.15 6.23 27.43
CA SER A 147 -17.01 5.84 28.53
C SER A 147 -18.42 6.35 28.28
N ALA A 148 -19.38 5.42 28.22
CA ALA A 148 -20.79 5.74 28.28
C ALA A 148 -21.03 6.49 29.59
N ARG A 149 -20.92 7.83 29.52
CA ARG A 149 -21.36 8.72 30.58
C ARG A 149 -22.89 8.67 30.50
N ARG A 150 -23.48 7.68 31.17
CA ARG A 150 -24.91 7.62 31.45
C ARG A 150 -25.28 8.93 32.14
N THR A 151 -25.79 9.88 31.36
CA THR A 151 -26.54 11.01 31.89
C THR A 151 -27.98 10.52 32.10
N SER A 152 -28.46 10.81 33.30
CA SER A 152 -29.68 10.38 33.98
C SER A 152 -30.99 10.57 33.21
N PRO A 153 -32.09 9.94 33.67
CA PRO A 153 -33.38 10.60 33.72
C PRO A 153 -33.59 11.16 35.14
N CYS A 154 -33.70 12.48 35.25
CA CYS A 154 -34.37 13.10 36.38
C CYS A 154 -35.86 12.77 36.25
N GLU A 155 -36.39 11.89 37.10
CA GLU A 155 -37.80 11.93 37.47
C GLU A 155 -37.95 12.94 38.60
N GLN A 156 -38.82 13.92 38.39
CA GLN A 156 -39.33 14.86 39.38
C GLN A 156 -40.87 14.88 39.28
N PRO A 157 -41.55 15.28 40.36
CA PRO A 157 -42.60 14.52 41.05
C PRO A 157 -44.01 14.59 40.46
#